data_AF-A0AAW7PBM2-F1
#
_entry.id   AF-A0AAW7PBM2-F1
#
_cell.length_a   1.000
_cell.length_b   1.000
_cell.length_c   1.000
_cell.angle_alpha   90.00
_cell.angle_beta   90.00
_cell.angle_gamma   90.00
#
_symmetry.space_group_name_H-M   'P 1'
#
loop_
_entity.id
_entity.type
_entity.pdbx_description
1 polymer ?
#
loop_
_entity_poly.entity_id
_entity_poly.type
_entity_poly.pdbx_seq_one_letter_code
_entity_poly.pdbx_strand_id
1 'polypeptide(L)' 'MAIDFDVLRKALGNTVEKRGSKEAIDIWESQLNSIETDEYQKQLWTRYQRQFKYAQDISFEKSVQIVRELMITIM' A
#
# COMPACT_ATOMS: atom_id res chain seq x y z
N MET A 1 2.37 3.98 20.77
CA MET A 1 3.39 3.01 20.32
C MET A 1 3.82 3.44 18.93
N ALA A 2 5.09 3.75 18.72
CA ALA A 2 5.62 4.15 17.41
C ALA A 2 5.91 2.90 16.56
N ILE A 3 5.89 3.04 15.23
CA ILE A 3 6.25 1.96 14.29
C ILE A 3 7.78 1.79 14.32
N ASP A 4 8.25 0.56 14.47
CA ASP A 4 9.65 0.20 14.26
C ASP A 4 9.86 -0.11 12.77
N PHE A 5 10.49 0.83 12.06
CA PHE A 5 10.69 0.73 10.62
C PHE A 5 11.76 -0.30 10.23
N ASP A 6 12.69 -0.64 11.11
CA ASP A 6 13.69 -1.67 10.83
C ASP A 6 13.07 -3.06 10.89
N VAL A 7 12.18 -3.29 11.86
CA VAL A 7 11.36 -4.52 11.91
C VAL A 7 10.47 -4.62 10.68
N LEU A 8 9.82 -3.52 10.26
CA LEU A 8 8.96 -3.51 9.07
C LEU A 8 9.74 -3.80 7.79
N ARG A 9 10.92 -3.16 7.59
CA ARG A 9 11.81 -3.41 6.44
C ARG A 9 12.19 -4.89 6.35
N LYS A 10 12.63 -5.48 7.47
CA LYS A 10 13.00 -6.91 7.53
C LYS A 10 11.81 -7.82 7.23
N ALA A 11 10.64 -7.53 7.78
CA ALA A 11 9.44 -8.31 7.55
C ALA A 11 8.99 -8.27 6.07
N LEU A 12 9.07 -7.09 5.43
CA LEU A 12 8.79 -6.94 4.01
C LEU A 12 9.79 -7.73 3.17
N GLY A 13 11.09 -7.56 3.41
CA GLY A 13 12.15 -8.28 2.68
C GLY A 13 11.99 -9.80 2.75
N ASN A 14 11.77 -10.34 3.95
CA ASN A 14 11.52 -11.78 4.15
C ASN A 14 10.26 -12.26 3.40
N THR A 15 9.21 -11.42 3.34
CA THR A 15 7.96 -11.75 2.63
C THR A 15 8.17 -11.74 1.11
N VAL A 16 8.92 -10.76 0.60
CA VAL A 16 9.29 -10.64 -0.82
C VAL A 16 10.09 -11.86 -1.27
N GLU A 17 11.10 -12.25 -0.50
CA GLU A 17 11.92 -13.43 -0.79
C GLU A 17 11.07 -14.71 -0.77
N LYS A 18 10.29 -14.92 0.29
CA LYS A 18 9.43 -16.11 0.43
C LYS A 18 8.40 -16.25 -0.70
N ARG A 19 7.91 -15.14 -1.24
CA ARG A 19 6.92 -15.12 -2.34
C ARG A 19 7.55 -15.07 -3.73
N GLY A 20 8.88 -14.94 -3.84
CA GLY A 20 9.56 -14.77 -5.12
C GLY A 20 9.17 -13.48 -5.85
N SER A 21 8.76 -12.43 -5.13
CA SER A 21 8.16 -11.22 -5.71
C SER A 21 9.13 -10.04 -5.77
N LYS A 22 10.43 -10.31 -5.97
CA LYS A 22 11.48 -9.27 -5.95
C LYS A 22 11.30 -8.26 -7.08
N GLU A 23 11.07 -8.73 -8.30
CA GLU A 23 10.83 -7.86 -9.44
C GLU A 23 9.62 -6.93 -9.23
N ALA A 24 8.57 -7.42 -8.56
CA ALA A 24 7.38 -6.62 -8.27
C ALA A 24 7.66 -5.53 -7.22
N ILE A 25 8.47 -5.82 -6.19
CA ILE A 25 8.81 -4.81 -5.18
C ILE A 25 9.79 -3.78 -5.72
N ASP A 26 10.67 -4.14 -6.66
CA ASP A 26 11.64 -3.21 -7.26
C ASP A 26 10.96 -2.09 -8.06
N ILE A 27 9.74 -2.33 -8.58
CA ILE A 27 8.94 -1.35 -9.34
C ILE A 27 7.75 -0.79 -8.55
N TRP A 28 7.80 -0.84 -7.21
CA TRP A 28 6.68 -0.48 -6.34
C TRP A 28 6.08 0.90 -6.61
N GLU A 29 6.92 1.89 -6.95
CA GLU A 29 6.47 3.26 -7.20
C GLU A 29 5.55 3.34 -8.42
N SER A 30 5.93 2.69 -9.53
CA SER A 30 5.08 2.60 -10.73
C SER A 30 3.78 1.86 -10.43
N GLN A 31 3.83 0.81 -9.61
CA GLN A 31 2.63 0.06 -9.22
C GLN A 31 1.65 0.94 -8.43
N LEU A 32 2.14 1.73 -7.47
CA LEU A 32 1.30 2.68 -6.73
C LEU A 32 0.73 3.77 -7.64
N ASN A 33 1.51 4.29 -8.58
CA ASN A 33 1.01 5.29 -9.53
C ASN A 33 -0.09 4.72 -10.44
N SER A 34 0.06 3.47 -10.89
CA SER A 34 -1.01 2.78 -11.63
C SER A 34 -2.27 2.61 -10.78
N ILE A 35 -2.14 2.24 -9.50
CA ILE A 35 -3.29 2.11 -8.59
C ILE A 35 -3.99 3.45 -8.35
N GLU A 36 -3.22 4.52 -8.10
CA GLU A 36 -3.77 5.86 -7.79
C GLU A 36 -4.59 6.44 -8.95
N THR A 37 -4.17 6.13 -10.18
CA THR A 37 -4.80 6.65 -11.41
C THR A 37 -5.89 5.74 -11.97
N ASP A 38 -6.04 4.52 -11.44
CA ASP A 38 -7.02 3.54 -11.93
C ASP A 38 -8.43 3.80 -11.36
N GLU A 39 -9.33 4.24 -12.25
CA GLU A 39 -10.75 4.49 -11.92
C GLU A 39 -11.48 3.24 -11.43
N TYR A 40 -11.10 2.05 -11.90
CA TYR A 40 -11.70 0.81 -11.41
C TYR A 40 -11.35 0.57 -9.94
N GLN A 41 -10.09 0.83 -9.54
CA GLN A 41 -9.67 0.71 -8.14
C GLN A 41 -10.40 1.70 -7.23
N LYS A 42 -10.56 2.96 -7.67
CA LYS A 42 -11.34 3.97 -6.93
C LYS A 42 -12.80 3.56 -6.73
N GLN A 43 -13.40 2.95 -7.76
CA GLN A 43 -14.77 2.42 -7.66
C GLN A 43 -14.86 1.24 -6.67
N LEU A 44 -13.88 0.32 -6.68
CA LEU A 44 -13.81 -0.77 -5.70
C LEU A 44 -13.68 -0.21 -4.28
N TRP A 45 -12.83 0.80 -4.07
CA TRP A 45 -12.69 1.47 -2.78
C TRP A 45 -14.01 2.10 -2.33
N THR A 46 -14.69 2.84 -3.19
CA THR A 46 -15.99 3.46 -2.89
C THR A 46 -17.03 2.43 -2.45
N ARG A 47 -17.07 1.26 -3.11
CA ARG A 47 -17.96 0.16 -2.72
C ARG A 47 -17.60 -0.39 -1.34
N TYR A 48 -16.31 -0.57 -1.07
CA TYR A 48 -15.80 -1.02 0.22
C TYR A 48 -16.19 -0.05 1.36
N GLN A 49 -15.99 1.26 1.18
CA GLN A 49 -16.38 2.27 2.17
C GLN A 49 -17.89 2.26 2.47
N ARG A 50 -18.73 2.05 1.45
CA ARG A 50 -20.19 1.92 1.63
C ARG A 50 -20.57 0.69 2.45
N GLN A 51 -19.84 -0.41 2.28
CA GLN A 51 -20.10 -1.68 2.96
C GLN A 51 -19.62 -1.67 4.42
N PHE A 52 -18.49 -1.03 4.70
CA PHE A 52 -17.82 -1.12 6.00
C PHE A 52 -17.75 0.22 6.71
N LYS A 53 -18.48 0.35 7.83
CA LYS A 53 -18.55 1.58 8.63
C LYS A 53 -17.18 2.12 9.06
N TYR A 54 -16.23 1.25 9.42
CA TYR A 54 -14.89 1.67 9.85
C TYR A 54 -14.06 2.30 8.73
N ALA A 55 -14.45 2.12 7.46
CA ALA A 55 -13.73 2.64 6.30
C ALA A 55 -14.39 3.90 5.70
N GLN A 56 -15.56 4.32 6.19
CA GLN A 56 -16.35 5.39 5.58
C GLN A 56 -15.58 6.70 5.39
N ASP A 57 -14.72 7.06 6.34
CA ASP A 57 -13.97 8.32 6.33
C ASP A 57 -12.50 8.15 5.87
N ILE A 58 -12.13 6.98 5.35
CA ILE A 58 -10.76 6.70 4.89
C ILE A 58 -10.65 6.99 3.39
N SER A 59 -9.99 8.09 3.03
CA SER A 59 -9.73 8.43 1.61
C SER A 59 -8.84 7.40 0.92
N PHE A 60 -9.18 7.07 -0.32
CA PHE A 60 -8.37 6.22 -1.19
C PHE A 60 -6.99 6.85 -1.44
N GLU A 61 -6.98 8.12 -1.86
CA GLU A 61 -5.78 8.90 -2.17
C GLU A 61 -4.88 9.00 -0.94
N LYS A 62 -5.46 9.29 0.24
CA LYS A 62 -4.68 9.33 1.47
C LYS A 62 -4.12 7.96 1.84
N SER A 63 -4.84 6.88 1.57
CA SER A 63 -4.36 5.51 1.81
C SER A 63 -3.17 5.17 0.91
N VAL A 64 -3.28 5.45 -0.40
CA VAL A 64 -2.17 5.25 -1.35
C VAL A 64 -0.96 6.10 -0.97
N GLN A 65 -1.18 7.36 -0.58
CA GLN A 65 -0.13 8.26 -0.13
C GLN A 65 0.59 7.76 1.13
N ILE A 66 -0.14 7.21 2.11
CA ILE A 66 0.46 6.61 3.31
C ILE A 66 1.32 5.39 2.93
N VAL A 67 0.83 4.54 2.02
CA VAL A 67 1.63 3.39 1.54
C VAL A 67 2.90 3.88 0.85
N ARG A 68 2.82 4.94 0.03
CA ARG A 68 3.99 5.57 -0.60
C ARG A 68 5.00 6.07 0.43
N GLU A 69 4.56 6.78 1.46
CA GLU A 69 5.41 7.26 2.55
C GLU A 69 6.09 6.10 3.32
N LEU A 70 5.35 5.02 3.58
CA LEU A 70 5.91 3.81 4.19
C LEU A 70 6.98 3.18 3.32
N MET A 71 6.72 3.03 2.01
CA MET A 71 7.67 2.46 1.06
C MET A 71 8.94 3.33 0.96
N ILE A 72 8.82 4.65 0.85
CA ILE A 72 9.98 5.57 0.88
C ILE A 72 10.80 5.42 2.17
N THR A 73 10.15 5.15 3.29
CA THR A 73 10.82 5.03 4.59
C THR A 73 11.61 3.72 4.74
N ILE A 74 11.10 2.64 4.15
CA ILE A 74 11.65 1.29 4.38
C ILE A 74 12.47 0.74 3.22
N MET A 75 12.28 1.23 1.99
CA MET A 75 13.01 0.79 0.81
C MET A 75 14.40 1.42 0.69
#